data_AF-A0A075I3Y5-F1
#
_entry.id   AF-A0A075I3Y5-F1
#
_cell.length_a   1.000
_cell.length_b   1.000
_cell.length_c   1.000
_cell.angle_alpha   90.00
_cell.angle_beta   90.00
_cell.angle_gamma   90.00
#
_symmetry.space_group_name_H-M   'P 1'
#
loop_
_entity.id
_entity.type
_entity.pdbx_description
1 polymer ?
#
loop_
_entity_poly.entity_id
_entity_poly.type
_entity_poly.pdbx_seq_one_letter_code
_entity_poly.pdbx_strand_id
1 'polypeptide(L)'
;MIPMSKFTPEQISEINDKLKTPEEVLQWGLENIHPKLALASSFGAEDVCVIHMLSKINPEARVFSLDTGRINQETYDVIDEIRKKYNTKIEITFPDATEVIEMVQTHGMNLFYESAENRKLCCGVRKVHPLNKMLSTLDGWITGLRSDQTQNRQESKKN
;
A
#
# COMPACT_ATOMS: atom_id res chain seq x y z
N MET A 1 4.61 19.02 -13.67
CA MET A 1 4.38 19.73 -12.39
C MET A 1 4.65 18.74 -11.28
N ILE A 2 5.61 19.01 -10.40
CA ILE A 2 5.80 18.23 -9.17
C ILE A 2 4.59 18.57 -8.29
N PRO A 3 3.78 17.59 -7.82
CA PRO A 3 2.67 17.90 -6.93
C PRO A 3 3.23 18.53 -5.66
N MET A 4 2.81 19.76 -5.36
CA MET A 4 3.14 20.39 -4.08
C MET A 4 2.45 19.58 -2.98
N SER A 5 3.22 19.21 -1.95
CA SER A 5 2.68 18.56 -0.76
C SER A 5 1.54 19.39 -0.19
N LYS A 6 0.43 18.74 0.16
CA LYS A 6 -0.74 19.40 0.75
C LYS A 6 -0.42 20.04 2.10
N PHE A 7 0.59 19.54 2.80
CA PHE A 7 1.03 20.00 4.11
C PHE A 7 2.51 20.35 4.11
N THR A 8 2.89 21.39 4.85
CA THR A 8 4.30 21.74 5.07
C THR A 8 4.94 20.78 6.08
N PRO A 9 6.28 20.65 6.11
CA PRO A 9 6.97 19.84 7.11
C PRO A 9 6.62 20.22 8.55
N GLU A 10 6.43 21.51 8.83
CA GLU A 10 6.07 22.01 10.16
C GLU A 10 4.66 21.56 10.56
N GLN A 11 3.70 21.67 9.63
CA GLN A 11 2.34 21.18 9.85
C GLN A 11 2.33 19.67 10.13
N ILE A 12 3.10 18.88 9.38
CA ILE A 12 3.18 17.44 9.58
C ILE A 12 3.79 17.12 10.96
N SER A 13 4.84 17.84 11.38
CA SER A 13 5.42 17.68 12.72
C SER A 13 4.38 17.94 13.82
N GLU A 14 3.63 19.04 13.72
CA GLU A 14 2.59 19.37 14.70
C GLU A 14 1.47 18.31 14.75
N ILE A 15 1.08 17.76 13.60
CA ILE A 15 0.09 16.68 13.51
C ILE A 15 0.63 15.42 14.19
N ASN A 16 1.87 15.03 13.89
CA ASN A 16 2.52 13.86 14.46
C ASN A 16 2.71 13.93 15.98
N ASP A 17 2.83 15.15 16.53
CA ASP A 17 2.92 15.39 17.97
C ASP A 17 1.55 15.34 18.66
N LYS A 18 0.46 15.62 17.95
CA LYS A 18 -0.90 15.60 18.52
C LYS A 18 -1.52 14.22 18.53
N LEU A 19 -1.35 13.44 17.46
CA LEU A 19 -2.02 12.14 17.28
C LEU A 19 -1.24 11.03 18.03
N LYS A 20 -1.93 10.27 18.88
CA LYS A 20 -1.30 9.28 19.78
C LYS A 20 -1.74 7.86 19.52
N THR A 21 -2.95 7.65 19.02
CA THR A 21 -3.53 6.33 18.75
C THR A 21 -3.69 6.06 17.26
N PRO A 22 -3.70 4.79 16.81
CA PRO A 22 -4.00 4.45 15.42
C PRO A 22 -5.33 5.02 14.94
N GLU A 23 -6.38 4.93 15.77
CA GLU A 23 -7.72 5.43 15.44
C GLU A 23 -7.74 6.94 15.22
N GLU A 24 -7.05 7.73 16.06
CA GLU A 24 -6.90 9.18 15.86
C GLU A 24 -6.19 9.50 14.54
N VAL A 25 -5.14 8.73 14.20
CA VAL A 25 -4.41 8.90 12.93
C VAL A 25 -5.30 8.59 11.73
N LEU A 26 -6.05 7.50 11.79
CA LEU A 26 -6.96 7.10 10.71
C LEU A 26 -8.10 8.09 10.55
N GLN A 27 -8.71 8.53 11.65
CA GLN A 27 -9.79 9.52 11.62
C GLN A 27 -9.31 10.85 11.04
N TRP A 28 -8.18 11.36 11.51
CA TRP A 28 -7.61 12.60 10.98
C TRP A 28 -7.32 12.50 9.47
N GLY A 29 -6.70 11.40 9.04
CA GLY A 29 -6.41 11.17 7.63
C GLY A 29 -7.67 11.14 6.77
N LEU A 30 -8.71 10.43 7.23
CA LEU A 30 -9.99 10.36 6.53
C LEU A 30 -10.68 11.74 6.45
N GLU A 31 -10.69 12.51 7.53
CA GLU A 31 -11.32 13.85 7.54
C GLU A 31 -10.61 14.85 6.63
N ASN A 32 -9.29 14.73 6.46
CA ASN A 32 -8.47 15.75 5.79
C ASN A 32 -8.01 15.37 4.38
N ILE A 33 -7.95 14.08 4.02
CA ILE A 33 -7.32 13.62 2.77
C ILE A 33 -8.27 12.76 1.92
N HIS A 34 -9.30 12.13 2.50
CA HIS A 34 -10.32 11.39 1.72
C HIS A 34 -11.01 12.31 0.69
N PRO A 35 -11.30 11.85 -0.54
CA PRO A 35 -11.15 10.49 -1.08
C PRO A 35 -9.78 10.17 -1.69
N LYS A 36 -8.77 11.03 -1.53
CA LYS A 36 -7.40 10.83 -2.04
C LYS A 36 -6.45 10.19 -1.01
N LEU A 37 -7.01 9.47 -0.04
CA LEU A 37 -6.31 8.65 0.93
C LEU A 37 -6.72 7.20 0.72
N ALA A 38 -5.76 6.28 0.71
CA ALA A 38 -6.03 4.85 0.66
C ALA A 38 -5.02 4.04 1.47
N LEU A 39 -5.46 2.91 2.03
CA LEU A 39 -4.58 1.91 2.62
C LEU A 39 -3.94 1.05 1.53
N ALA A 40 -2.60 0.99 1.50
CA ALA A 40 -1.86 0.01 0.74
C ALA A 40 -1.77 -1.29 1.55
N SER A 41 -2.45 -2.35 1.12
CA SER A 41 -2.54 -3.62 1.87
C SER A 41 -1.95 -4.79 1.11
N SER A 42 -1.13 -5.60 1.81
CA SER A 42 -0.80 -6.97 1.41
C SER A 42 -1.53 -8.02 2.25
N PHE A 43 -2.54 -7.60 3.02
CA PHE A 43 -3.39 -8.44 3.87
C PHE A 43 -2.65 -9.23 4.94
N GLY A 44 -1.51 -8.68 5.40
CA GLY A 44 -0.90 -9.11 6.65
C GLY A 44 -1.79 -8.78 7.85
N ALA A 45 -1.54 -9.41 9.00
CA ALA A 45 -2.38 -9.25 10.19
C ALA A 45 -2.57 -7.77 10.59
N GLU A 46 -1.51 -6.96 10.49
CA GLU A 46 -1.54 -5.53 10.78
C GLU A 46 -2.44 -4.77 9.81
N ASP A 47 -2.33 -5.04 8.51
CA ASP A 47 -3.18 -4.41 7.52
C ASP A 47 -4.66 -4.77 7.75
N VAL A 48 -4.96 -6.03 8.11
CA VAL A 48 -6.33 -6.47 8.40
C VAL A 48 -6.88 -5.76 9.64
N CYS A 49 -6.06 -5.53 10.66
CA CYS A 49 -6.44 -4.70 11.81
C CYS A 49 -6.79 -3.27 11.38
N VAL A 50 -5.99 -2.66 10.50
CA VAL A 50 -6.26 -1.31 9.97
C VAL A 50 -7.53 -1.29 9.11
N ILE A 51 -7.77 -2.31 8.27
CA ILE A 51 -9.01 -2.46 7.50
C ILE A 51 -10.22 -2.52 8.43
N HIS A 52 -10.12 -3.30 9.52
CA HIS A 52 -11.18 -3.38 10.53
C HIS A 52 -11.47 -2.02 11.17
N MET A 53 -10.43 -1.27 11.58
CA MET A 53 -10.59 0.09 12.12
C MET A 53 -11.22 1.04 11.10
N LEU A 54 -10.70 1.08 9.88
CA LEU A 54 -11.22 1.91 8.78
C LEU A 54 -12.70 1.62 8.51
N SER A 55 -13.08 0.33 8.46
CA SER A 55 -14.48 -0.08 8.20
C SER A 55 -15.46 0.44 9.25
N LYS A 56 -15.00 0.66 10.49
CA LYS A 56 -15.81 1.23 11.58
C LYS A 56 -15.87 2.75 11.54
N ILE A 57 -14.82 3.41 11.05
CA ILE A 57 -14.71 4.88 11.01
C ILE A 57 -15.44 5.41 9.76
N ASN A 58 -15.14 4.84 8.59
CA ASN A 58 -15.72 5.26 7.31
C ASN A 58 -15.86 4.05 6.36
N PRO A 59 -17.08 3.60 6.03
CA PRO A 59 -17.28 2.47 5.11
C PRO A 59 -16.80 2.74 3.68
N GLU A 60 -16.64 4.01 3.29
CA GLU A 60 -16.09 4.43 1.99
C GLU A 60 -14.57 4.65 2.03
N ALA A 61 -13.89 4.25 3.11
CA ALA A 61 -12.43 4.25 3.18
C ALA A 61 -11.85 3.37 2.08
N ARG A 62 -10.87 3.89 1.34
CA ARG A 62 -10.26 3.19 0.20
C ARG A 62 -9.18 2.24 0.68
N VAL A 63 -9.20 1.03 0.14
CA VAL A 63 -8.16 0.01 0.32
C VAL A 63 -7.70 -0.43 -1.06
N PHE A 64 -6.40 -0.47 -1.29
CA PHE A 64 -5.84 -0.98 -2.53
C PHE A 64 -4.78 -2.04 -2.28
N SER A 65 -4.59 -2.92 -3.25
CA SER A 65 -3.54 -3.93 -3.24
C SER A 65 -2.86 -4.05 -4.60
N LEU A 66 -1.62 -4.54 -4.57
CA LEU A 66 -0.81 -4.80 -5.75
C LEU A 66 -0.87 -6.30 -6.05
N ASP A 67 -1.63 -6.68 -7.06
CA ASP A 67 -1.57 -8.04 -7.58
C ASP A 67 -0.40 -8.14 -8.56
N THR A 68 0.68 -8.75 -8.09
CA THR A 68 1.90 -8.98 -8.89
C THR A 68 1.72 -10.06 -9.97
N GLY A 69 0.57 -10.75 -10.00
CA GLY A 69 0.30 -11.95 -10.80
C GLY A 69 1.01 -13.20 -10.30
N ARG A 70 1.62 -13.13 -9.11
CA ARG A 70 2.45 -14.19 -8.49
C ARG A 70 2.25 -14.27 -6.97
N ILE A 71 1.13 -13.75 -6.46
CA ILE A 71 0.76 -13.90 -5.05
C ILE A 71 0.16 -15.30 -4.79
N ASN A 72 0.14 -15.73 -3.54
CA ASN A 72 -0.39 -17.04 -3.17
C ASN A 72 -1.92 -17.07 -3.34
N GLN A 73 -2.49 -18.26 -3.59
CA GLN A 73 -3.95 -18.42 -3.68
C GLN A 73 -4.64 -17.99 -2.39
N GLU A 74 -4.04 -18.31 -1.25
CA GLU A 74 -4.55 -17.95 0.07
C GLU A 74 -4.67 -16.43 0.24
N THR A 75 -3.84 -15.63 -0.44
CA THR A 75 -3.97 -14.17 -0.44
C THR A 75 -5.21 -13.72 -1.19
N TYR A 76 -5.53 -14.35 -2.32
CA TYR A 76 -6.79 -14.07 -3.03
C TYR A 76 -8.02 -14.46 -2.20
N ASP A 77 -7.94 -15.58 -1.50
CA ASP A 77 -9.02 -16.04 -0.63
C ASP A 77 -9.27 -15.03 0.51
N VAL A 78 -8.20 -14.54 1.15
CA VAL A 78 -8.28 -13.48 2.17
C VAL A 78 -8.84 -12.17 1.59
N ILE A 79 -8.44 -11.77 0.39
CA ILE A 79 -8.99 -10.58 -0.30
C ILE A 79 -10.51 -10.70 -0.41
N ASP A 80 -11.01 -11.85 -0.89
CA ASP A 80 -12.44 -12.08 -1.09
C ASP A 80 -13.21 -12.16 0.23
N GLU A 81 -12.64 -12.82 1.25
CA GLU A 81 -13.22 -12.86 2.60
C GLU A 81 -13.34 -11.46 3.22
N ILE A 82 -12.30 -10.63 3.11
CA ILE A 82 -12.30 -9.26 3.63
C ILE A 82 -13.37 -8.41 2.93
N ARG A 83 -13.46 -8.50 1.59
CA ARG A 83 -14.49 -7.77 0.83
C ARG A 83 -15.89 -8.11 1.32
N LYS A 84 -16.17 -9.40 1.51
CA LYS A 84 -17.47 -9.89 1.99
C LYS A 84 -17.73 -9.49 3.44
N LYS A 85 -16.76 -9.70 4.32
CA LYS A 85 -16.90 -9.46 5.77
C LYS A 85 -17.13 -7.99 6.11
N TYR A 86 -16.38 -7.09 5.46
CA TYR A 86 -16.44 -5.66 5.75
C TYR A 86 -17.30 -4.88 4.76
N ASN A 87 -17.90 -5.56 3.77
CA ASN A 87 -18.64 -4.93 2.66
C ASN A 87 -17.86 -3.78 2.00
N THR A 88 -16.55 -3.97 1.82
CA THR A 88 -15.63 -2.95 1.30
C THR A 88 -15.16 -3.28 -0.12
N LYS A 89 -14.88 -2.24 -0.89
CA LYS A 89 -14.26 -2.38 -2.22
C LYS A 89 -12.75 -2.34 -2.05
N ILE A 90 -12.08 -3.37 -2.59
CA ILE A 90 -10.62 -3.40 -2.67
C ILE A 90 -10.22 -3.08 -4.11
N GLU A 91 -9.45 -2.02 -4.29
CA GLU A 91 -8.89 -1.60 -5.56
C GLU A 91 -7.67 -2.48 -5.88
N ILE A 92 -7.79 -3.38 -6.86
CA ILE A 92 -6.68 -4.24 -7.28
C ILE A 92 -5.95 -3.58 -8.44
N THR A 93 -4.64 -3.42 -8.28
CA THR A 93 -3.75 -2.90 -9.32
C THR A 93 -2.88 -4.03 -9.87
N PHE A 94 -2.68 -4.03 -11.18
CA PHE A 94 -1.92 -5.05 -11.89
C PHE A 94 -0.72 -4.42 -12.60
N PRO A 95 0.36 -5.19 -12.83
CA PRO A 95 1.47 -4.72 -13.65
C PRO A 95 1.07 -4.53 -15.10
N ASP A 96 1.85 -3.71 -15.81
CA ASP A 96 1.68 -3.54 -17.25
C ASP A 96 2.03 -4.84 -17.98
N ALA A 97 1.10 -5.32 -18.81
CA ALA A 97 1.27 -6.60 -19.50
C ALA A 97 2.46 -6.56 -20.48
N THR A 98 2.71 -5.44 -21.13
CA THR A 98 3.80 -5.27 -22.10
C THR A 98 5.15 -5.39 -21.40
N GLU A 99 5.31 -4.68 -20.28
CA GLU A 99 6.53 -4.74 -19.47
C GLU A 99 6.79 -6.15 -18.91
N VAL A 100 5.73 -6.85 -18.48
CA VAL A 100 5.84 -8.23 -18.00
C VAL A 100 6.24 -9.19 -19.12
N ILE A 101 5.64 -9.05 -20.31
CA ILE A 101 5.93 -9.90 -21.48
C ILE A 101 7.41 -9.74 -21.87
N GLU A 102 7.89 -8.51 -22.03
CA GLU A 102 9.27 -8.22 -22.41
C GLU A 102 10.27 -8.79 -21.41
N MET A 103 10.05 -8.55 -20.12
CA MET A 103 10.90 -9.04 -19.03
C MET A 103 10.98 -10.57 -19.03
N VAL A 104 9.84 -11.26 -19.15
CA VAL A 104 9.76 -12.73 -19.11
C VAL A 104 10.35 -13.36 -20.36
N GLN A 105 10.13 -12.79 -21.55
CA GLN A 105 10.72 -13.31 -22.79
C GLN A 105 12.24 -13.19 -22.80
N THR A 106 12.78 -12.14 -22.19
CA THR A 106 14.22 -11.87 -22.16
C THR A 106 14.94 -12.65 -21.08
N HIS A 107 14.36 -12.75 -19.88
CA HIS A 107 15.04 -13.30 -18.69
C HIS A 107 14.40 -14.57 -18.10
N GLY A 108 13.29 -15.04 -18.68
CA GLY A 108 12.55 -16.20 -18.19
C GLY A 108 11.55 -15.90 -17.06
N MET A 109 10.65 -16.85 -16.81
CA MET A 109 9.54 -16.71 -15.85
C MET A 109 9.97 -16.54 -14.38
N ASN A 110 11.15 -17.04 -14.04
CA ASN A 110 11.67 -17.10 -12.67
C ASN A 110 13.04 -16.39 -12.52
N LEU A 111 13.29 -15.38 -13.36
CA LEU A 111 14.51 -14.57 -13.40
C LEU A 111 15.03 -14.09 -12.02
N PHE A 112 14.13 -13.87 -11.06
CA PHE A 112 14.44 -13.34 -9.73
C PHE A 112 15.25 -14.28 -8.83
N TYR A 113 15.41 -15.55 -9.22
CA TYR A 113 16.35 -16.47 -8.58
C TYR A 113 17.77 -16.40 -9.15
N GLU A 114 17.93 -15.87 -10.36
CA GLU A 114 19.20 -15.91 -11.09
C GLU A 114 20.16 -14.82 -10.63
N SER A 115 19.64 -13.65 -10.25
CA SER A 115 20.47 -12.55 -9.75
C SER A 115 19.68 -11.55 -8.91
N ALA A 116 20.40 -10.76 -8.11
CA ALA A 116 19.82 -9.64 -7.38
C ALA A 116 19.29 -8.54 -8.32
N GLU A 117 19.92 -8.37 -9.48
CA GLU A 117 19.49 -7.41 -10.50
C GLU A 117 18.16 -7.85 -11.13
N ASN A 118 18.05 -9.11 -11.55
CA ASN A 118 16.81 -9.67 -12.09
C ASN A 118 15.67 -9.64 -11.05
N ARG A 119 16.00 -9.83 -9.77
CA ARG A 119 15.03 -9.66 -8.68
C ARG A 119 14.55 -8.22 -8.57
N LYS A 120 15.45 -7.24 -8.65
CA LYS A 120 15.08 -5.81 -8.66
C LYS A 120 14.23 -5.47 -9.89
N LEU A 121 14.59 -5.98 -11.06
CA LEU A 121 13.81 -5.82 -12.30
C LEU A 121 12.39 -6.37 -12.13
N CYS A 122 12.26 -7.62 -11.67
CA CYS A 122 10.97 -8.26 -11.40
C CYS A 122 10.12 -7.46 -10.40
N CYS A 123 10.71 -7.01 -9.30
CA CYS A 123 10.02 -6.15 -8.33
C CYS A 123 9.66 -4.78 -8.92
N GLY A 124 10.52 -4.22 -9.78
CA GLY A 124 10.29 -2.97 -10.49
C GLY A 124 9.00 -3.04 -11.30
N VAL A 125 8.97 -3.98 -12.25
CA VAL A 125 7.85 -4.21 -13.17
C VAL A 125 6.58 -4.64 -12.44
N ARG A 126 6.68 -5.66 -11.56
CA ARG A 126 5.49 -6.26 -10.93
C ARG A 126 4.93 -5.49 -9.74
N LYS A 127 5.75 -4.67 -9.06
CA LYS A 127 5.37 -4.00 -7.81
C LYS A 127 5.54 -2.50 -7.86
N VAL A 128 6.73 -2.01 -8.18
CA VAL A 128 7.06 -0.59 -8.01
C VAL A 128 6.34 0.28 -9.05
N HIS A 129 6.33 -0.13 -10.32
CA HIS A 129 5.65 0.60 -11.39
C HIS A 129 4.12 0.71 -11.16
N PRO A 130 3.36 -0.37 -10.90
CA PRO A 130 1.94 -0.26 -10.61
C PRO A 130 1.66 0.49 -9.31
N LEU A 131 2.50 0.35 -8.27
CA LEU A 131 2.40 1.15 -7.06
C LEU A 131 2.51 2.64 -7.36
N ASN A 132 3.55 3.07 -8.07
CA ASN A 132 3.74 4.49 -8.41
C ASN A 132 2.56 5.05 -9.23
N LYS A 133 2.00 4.25 -10.14
CA LYS A 133 0.77 4.63 -10.88
C LYS A 133 -0.38 4.87 -9.91
N MET A 134 -0.64 3.97 -8.95
CA MET A 134 -1.68 4.14 -7.94
C MET A 134 -1.43 5.37 -7.05
N LEU A 135 -0.21 5.51 -6.52
CA LEU A 135 0.17 6.60 -5.62
C LEU A 135 0.06 7.97 -6.27
N SER A 136 0.27 8.07 -7.60
CA SER A 136 0.08 9.33 -8.33
C SER A 136 -1.37 9.85 -8.32
N THR A 137 -2.33 8.99 -7.93
CA THR A 137 -3.75 9.36 -7.78
C THR A 137 -4.13 9.81 -6.37
N LEU A 138 -3.20 9.71 -5.42
CA LEU A 138 -3.42 9.95 -4.00
C LEU A 138 -2.63 11.17 -3.51
N ASP A 139 -3.16 11.85 -2.50
CA ASP A 139 -2.46 12.92 -1.77
C ASP A 139 -1.86 12.38 -0.44
N GLY A 140 -2.16 11.13 -0.08
CA GLY A 140 -1.56 10.39 1.05
C GLY A 140 -1.91 8.90 1.02
N TRP A 141 -1.16 8.07 1.74
CA TRP A 141 -1.47 6.63 1.89
C TRP A 141 -1.23 6.13 3.30
N ILE A 142 -1.89 5.03 3.65
CA ILE A 142 -1.71 4.30 4.92
C ILE A 142 -0.95 3.00 4.66
N THR A 143 -0.11 2.57 5.59
CA THR A 143 0.52 1.24 5.59
C THR A 143 0.43 0.61 6.98
N GLY A 144 0.26 -0.70 7.10
CA GLY A 144 0.32 -1.43 8.38
C GLY A 144 1.74 -1.66 8.93
N LEU A 145 2.68 -0.77 8.62
CA LEU A 145 4.05 -0.87 9.09
C LEU A 145 4.16 -0.51 10.58
N ARG A 146 4.92 -1.31 11.32
CA ARG A 146 5.27 -1.04 12.72
C ARG A 146 6.78 -0.90 12.89
N SER A 147 7.19 -0.08 13.85
CA SER A 147 8.60 0.16 14.17
C SER A 147 9.35 -1.10 14.64
N ASP A 148 8.64 -2.08 15.19
CA ASP A 148 9.21 -3.30 15.76
C ASP A 148 9.28 -4.50 14.79
N GLN A 149 8.82 -4.36 13.53
CA GLN A 149 8.74 -5.48 12.59
C GLN A 149 10.09 -5.96 12.03
N THR A 150 11.08 -5.08 11.88
CA THR A 150 12.44 -5.44 11.39
C THR A 150 13.48 -4.47 11.94
N GLN A 151 14.77 -4.87 12.03
CA GLN A 151 15.87 -3.98 12.45
C GLN A 151 15.91 -2.65 11.68
N ASN A 152 15.64 -2.66 10.37
CA ASN A 152 15.62 -1.45 9.53
C ASN A 152 14.39 -0.55 9.73
N ARG A 153 13.41 -0.94 10.56
CA ARG A 153 12.16 -0.19 10.78
C ARG A 153 12.13 0.57 12.11
N GLN A 154 13.08 0.32 13.00
CA GLN A 154 13.22 1.07 14.27
C GLN A 154 13.47 2.56 14.03
N GLU A 155 14.07 2.92 12.89
CA GLU A 155 14.38 4.29 12.49
C GLU A 155 13.36 4.92 11.53
N SER A 156 12.20 4.29 11.31
CA SER A 156 11.17 4.86 10.43
C SER A 156 10.70 6.21 10.99
N LYS A 157 11.15 7.30 10.39
CA LYS A 157 10.70 8.65 10.76
C LYS A 157 9.22 8.77 10.46
N LYS A 158 8.46 9.35 11.39
CA LYS A 158 7.11 9.86 11.13
C LYS A 158 7.25 11.03 10.17
N ASN A 159 7.20 10.75 8.88
CA ASN A 159 7.29 11.75 7.81
C ASN A 159 5.92 12.32 7.48
#